data_AF-A0A227J2I8-F1
#
_entry.id   AF-A0A227J2I8-F1
#
_cell.length_a   1.000
_cell.length_b   1.000
_cell.length_c   1.000
_cell.angle_alpha   90.00
_cell.angle_beta   90.00
_cell.angle_gamma   90.00
#
_symmetry.space_group_name_H-M   'P 1'
#
loop_
_entity.id
_entity.type
_entity.pdbx_description
1 polymer ?
#
loop_
_entity_poly.entity_id
_entity_poly.type
_entity_poly.pdbx_seq_one_letter_code
_entity_poly.pdbx_strand_id
1 'polypeptide(L)' 'ADGYQIIVTSDHGMNNDLSHGGILPEEREVPMFVIGDKFTHQECHVKQTEICGTVCQLLNLDHNKPYTQALLAL' A
#
# COMPACT_ATOMS: atom_id res chain seq x y z
N ALA A 1 2.67 -21.67 8.96
CA ALA A 1 3.14 -20.42 8.35
C ALA A 1 3.52 -19.48 9.48
N ASP A 2 4.61 -18.75 9.36
CA ASP A 2 5.23 -17.99 10.47
C ASP A 2 4.57 -16.62 10.74
N GLY A 3 3.34 -16.40 10.23
CA GLY A 3 2.57 -15.18 10.47
C GLY A 3 3.03 -13.93 9.70
N TYR A 4 3.95 -14.07 8.74
CA TYR A 4 4.45 -12.94 7.94
C TYR A 4 3.35 -12.25 7.14
N GLN A 5 3.43 -10.92 7.12
CA GLN A 5 2.63 -10.04 6.27
C GLN A 5 3.60 -9.29 5.36
N ILE A 6 3.37 -9.37 4.05
CA ILE A 6 4.26 -8.81 3.03
C ILE A 6 3.48 -7.77 2.23
N ILE A 7 4.10 -6.60 2.04
CA ILE A 7 3.64 -5.54 1.15
C ILE A 7 4.73 -5.33 0.10
N VAL A 8 4.36 -5.34 -1.18
CA VAL A 8 5.24 -5.02 -2.30
C VAL A 8 4.62 -3.90 -3.12
N THR A 9 5.35 -2.81 -3.29
CA THR A 9 4.90 -1.63 -4.05
C THR A 9 6.10 -0.89 -4.63
N SER A 10 5.86 0.17 -5.40
CA SER A 10 6.88 1.06 -5.96
C SER A 10 6.79 2.43 -5.29
N ASP A 11 7.87 3.21 -5.33
CA ASP A 11 7.88 4.60 -4.90
C ASP A 11 7.21 5.53 -5.92
N HIS A 12 7.36 5.23 -7.21
CA HIS A 12 6.69 5.88 -8.34
C HIS A 12 6.57 4.95 -9.57
N GLY A 13 5.83 5.41 -10.58
CA GLY A 13 5.73 4.77 -11.90
C GLY A 13 6.70 5.38 -12.92
N MET A 14 6.45 5.13 -14.21
CA MET A 14 7.26 5.62 -15.33
C MET A 14 6.35 5.83 -16.55
N ASN A 15 6.53 6.95 -17.25
CA ASN A 15 5.76 7.24 -18.45
C ASN A 15 6.34 6.56 -19.71
N ASN A 16 5.62 6.68 -20.83
CA ASN A 16 6.01 6.07 -22.11
C ASN A 16 7.32 6.62 -22.70
N ASP A 17 7.79 7.78 -22.23
CA ASP A 17 9.09 8.35 -22.59
C ASP A 17 10.24 7.80 -21.73
N LEU A 18 9.96 6.79 -20.90
CA LEU A 18 10.89 6.18 -19.93
C LEU A 18 11.40 7.16 -18.87
N SER A 19 10.61 8.21 -18.59
CA SER A 19 10.90 9.22 -17.56
C SER A 19 9.94 9.11 -16.39
N HIS A 20 10.29 9.76 -15.28
CA HIS A 20 9.48 9.81 -14.06
C HIS A 20 9.61 11.18 -13.39
N GLY A 21 8.77 11.43 -12.38
CA GLY A 21 8.79 12.66 -11.56
C GLY A 21 7.77 13.71 -11.95
N GLY A 22 6.93 13.42 -12.95
CA GLY A 22 5.74 14.20 -13.27
C GLY A 22 4.53 13.81 -12.40
N ILE A 23 3.36 14.26 -12.84
CA ILE A 23 2.09 14.08 -12.13
C ILE A 23 1.08 13.24 -12.90
N LEU A 24 1.52 12.58 -13.98
CA LEU A 24 0.66 11.74 -14.82
C LEU A 24 0.20 10.50 -14.06
N PRO A 25 -0.97 9.91 -14.42
CA PRO A 25 -1.46 8.69 -13.79
C PRO A 25 -0.41 7.57 -13.78
N GLU A 26 0.24 7.29 -14.91
CA GLU A 26 1.26 6.24 -15.05
C GLU A 26 2.53 6.48 -14.22
N GLU A 27 2.76 7.71 -13.75
CA GLU A 27 3.86 8.04 -12.84
C GLU A 27 3.46 7.96 -11.36
N ARG A 28 2.15 7.98 -11.06
CA ARG A 28 1.60 8.05 -9.69
C ARG A 28 0.84 6.80 -9.25
N GLU A 29 0.29 6.04 -10.20
CA GLU A 29 -0.42 4.80 -9.96
C GLU A 29 0.58 3.65 -10.01
N VAL A 30 0.88 3.10 -8.84
CA VAL A 30 1.84 2.01 -8.67
C VAL A 30 1.15 0.75 -8.18
N PRO A 31 1.67 -0.45 -8.52
CA PRO A 31 1.12 -1.69 -7.99
C PRO A 31 1.21 -1.75 -6.47
N MET A 32 0.22 -2.37 -5.84
CA MET A 32 0.19 -2.67 -4.40
C MET A 32 -0.18 -4.15 -4.24
N PHE A 33 0.81 -4.99 -4.02
CA PHE A 33 0.62 -6.41 -3.77
C PHE A 33 0.74 -6.70 -2.27
N VAL A 34 -0.14 -7.57 -1.77
CA VAL A 34 -0.14 -7.99 -0.38
C VAL A 34 -0.20 -9.51 -0.26
N ILE A 35 0.55 -10.06 0.69
CA ILE A 35 0.56 -11.50 1.02
C ILE A 35 0.46 -11.64 2.52
N GLY A 36 -0.46 -12.47 2.99
CA GLY A 36 -0.69 -12.70 4.42
C GLY A 36 -2.17 -12.62 4.77
N ASP A 37 -2.53 -13.13 5.94
CA ASP A 37 -3.92 -13.30 6.39
C ASP A 37 -4.52 -12.06 7.05
N LYS A 38 -3.76 -10.97 7.21
CA LYS A 38 -4.25 -9.70 7.75
C LYS A 38 -4.77 -8.74 6.68
N PHE A 39 -4.87 -9.20 5.43
CA PHE A 39 -5.40 -8.43 4.31
C PHE A 39 -6.74 -9.01 3.84
N THR A 40 -7.63 -8.15 3.35
CA THR A 40 -8.95 -8.59 2.84
C THR A 40 -8.86 -9.30 1.49
N HIS A 41 -7.77 -9.06 0.75
CA HIS A 41 -7.57 -9.46 -0.65
C HIS A 41 -8.71 -9.00 -1.59
N GLN A 42 -9.49 -8.00 -1.19
CA GLN A 42 -10.48 -7.35 -2.05
C GLN A 42 -9.84 -6.14 -2.75
N GLU A 43 -10.41 -5.78 -3.89
CA GLU A 43 -10.01 -4.57 -4.60
C GLU A 43 -10.30 -3.32 -3.73
N CYS A 44 -9.29 -2.48 -3.54
CA CYS A 44 -9.43 -1.21 -2.85
C CYS A 44 -8.36 -0.21 -3.31
N HIS A 45 -8.66 1.08 -3.16
CA HIS A 45 -7.70 2.14 -3.44
C HIS A 45 -6.88 2.47 -2.19
N VAL A 46 -5.57 2.24 -2.27
CA VAL A 46 -4.63 2.55 -1.20
C VAL A 46 -3.84 3.79 -1.59
N LYS A 47 -3.81 4.79 -0.72
CA LYS A 47 -2.90 5.93 -0.90
C LYS A 47 -1.53 5.58 -0.34
N GLN A 48 -0.47 5.90 -1.06
CA GLN A 48 0.90 5.68 -0.59
C GLN A 48 1.18 6.37 0.76
N THR A 49 0.56 7.53 1.01
CA THR A 49 0.64 8.28 2.29
C THR A 49 -0.03 7.56 3.46
N GLU A 50 -0.88 6.56 3.19
CA GLU A 50 -1.59 5.77 4.20
C GLU A 50 -0.84 4.48 4.56
N ILE A 51 0.22 4.11 3.82
CA ILE A 51 1.01 2.89 4.08
C ILE A 51 1.57 2.88 5.50
N CYS A 52 2.02 4.03 6.02
CA CYS A 52 2.54 4.12 7.38
C CYS A 52 1.48 3.74 8.41
N GLY A 53 0.24 4.23 8.27
CA GLY A 53 -0.86 3.86 9.16
C GLY A 53 -1.25 2.39 9.02
N THR A 54 -1.26 1.85 7.80
CA THR A 54 -1.50 0.42 7.55
C THR A 54 -0.49 -0.46 8.29
N VAL A 55 0.81 -0.12 8.22
CA VAL A 55 1.86 -0.86 8.93
C VAL A 55 1.70 -0.73 10.45
N CYS A 56 1.36 0.47 10.95
CA CYS A 56 1.08 0.64 12.38
C CYS A 56 -0.09 -0.25 12.85
N GLN A 57 -1.14 -0.41 12.05
CA GLN A 57 -2.24 -1.33 12.38
C GLN A 57 -1.83 -2.80 12.37
N LEU A 58 -1.05 -3.24 11.38
CA LEU A 58 -0.53 -4.61 11.34
C LEU A 58 0.36 -4.94 12.55
N LEU A 59 1.07 -3.95 13.08
CA LEU A 59 1.90 -4.07 14.28
C LEU A 59 1.15 -3.82 15.60
N ASN A 60 -0.15 -3.51 15.53
CA ASN A 60 -0.99 -3.19 16.69
C ASN A 60 -0.40 -2.07 17.58
N LEU A 61 0.04 -0.98 16.96
CA LEU A 61 0.58 0.20 17.65
C LEU A 61 -0.53 1.22 17.94
N ASP A 62 -0.36 2.04 18.98
CA ASP A 62 -1.19 3.22 19.18
C ASP A 62 -0.75 4.35 18.23
N HIS A 63 -1.65 4.84 17.39
CA HIS A 63 -1.38 5.91 16.42
C HIS A 63 -2.64 6.65 15.96
N ASN A 64 -2.43 7.83 15.39
CA ASN A 64 -3.46 8.64 14.74
C ASN A 64 -3.26 8.81 13.23
N LYS A 65 -2.33 8.04 12.65
CA LYS A 65 -2.02 8.09 11.21
C LYS A 65 -3.20 7.56 10.38
N PRO A 66 -3.54 8.19 9.24
CA PRO A 66 -4.56 7.67 8.35
C PRO A 66 -4.11 6.33 7.74
N TYR A 67 -5.07 5.45 7.48
CA TYR A 67 -4.84 4.14 6.86
C TYR A 67 -6.07 3.70 6.08
N THR A 68 -5.86 2.81 5.11
CA THR A 68 -6.95 2.27 4.28
C THR A 68 -7.59 1.07 5.01
N GLN A 69 -8.69 1.29 5.74
CA GLN A 69 -9.38 0.20 6.47
C GLN A 69 -9.79 -0.96 5.57
N ALA A 70 -10.25 -0.70 4.35
CA ALA A 70 -10.70 -1.72 3.40
C ALA A 70 -9.59 -2.72 2.97
N LEU A 71 -8.32 -2.36 3.17
CA LEU A 71 -7.19 -3.23 2.89
C LEU A 71 -7.01 -4.32 3.95
N LEU A 72 -7.45 -4.07 5.19
CA LEU A 72 -7.11 -4.87 6.38
C LEU A 72 -8.26 -5.78 6.82
N ALA A 73 -7.91 -7.03 7.16
CA ALA A 73 -8.78 -8.03 7.77
C ALA A 73 -8.45 -8.16 9.28
N LEU A 74 -8.54 -7.04 9.99
CA LEU A 74 -8.30 -6.91 11.44
C LEU A 74 -9.60 -6.73 12.22
#